data_AF-A0A7S2L593-F1
#
_entry.id   AF-A0A7S2L593-F1
#
_cell.length_a   1.000
_cell.length_b   1.000
_cell.length_c   1.000
_cell.angle_alpha   90.00
_cell.angle_beta   90.00
_cell.angle_gamma   90.00
#
_symmetry.space_group_name_H-M   'P 1'
#
loop_
_entity.id
_entity.type
_entity.pdbx_description
1 polymer ?
#
loop_
_entity_poly.entity_id
_entity_poly.type
_entity_poly.pdbx_seq_one_letter_code
_entity_poly.pdbx_strand_id
1 'polypeptide(L)'
;DKRMNKWLAKIYIDGKDRHIGCYENEEEAAVDYARAVFKYKGKGALERAMEQRSLDKARVLNSFVVDLSDVPPQSPIPKRRGRIKEGAAKYTGVTFHKQVNKWQAQIEIEGKTRHIGVYENEEEAAIDFARAVLKYKGQ
;
A
#
# COMPACT_ATOMS: atom_id res chain seq x y z
N ASP A 1 -21.87 55.31 -0.16
CA ASP A 1 -21.80 53.88 0.17
C ASP A 1 -20.61 53.22 -0.52
N LYS A 2 -19.52 53.00 0.21
CA LYS A 2 -18.26 52.46 -0.32
C LYS A 2 -18.40 50.94 -0.46
N ARG A 3 -18.65 50.47 -1.68
CA ARG A 3 -18.59 49.04 -2.05
C ARG A 3 -17.25 48.45 -1.56
N MET A 4 -17.32 47.47 -0.67
CA MET A 4 -16.16 46.76 -0.12
C MET A 4 -15.44 46.01 -1.25
N ASN A 5 -14.36 46.58 -1.79
CA ASN A 5 -13.43 45.88 -2.68
C ASN A 5 -12.56 44.94 -1.84
N LYS A 6 -13.10 43.77 -1.48
CA LYS A 6 -12.34 42.72 -0.82
C LYS A 6 -11.70 41.83 -1.88
N TRP A 7 -10.37 41.80 -1.92
CA TRP A 7 -9.60 40.90 -2.76
C TRP A 7 -9.76 39.47 -2.24
N LEU A 8 -10.08 38.53 -3.13
CA LEU A 8 -10.37 37.16 -2.75
C LEU A 8 -9.27 36.25 -3.29
N ALA A 9 -8.49 35.64 -2.40
CA ALA A 9 -7.46 34.69 -2.80
C ALA A 9 -8.05 33.29 -2.92
N LYS A 10 -7.93 32.71 -4.12
CA LYS A 10 -8.32 31.34 -4.45
C LYS A 10 -7.13 30.59 -5.02
N ILE A 11 -6.97 29.34 -4.65
CA ILE A 11 -6.03 28.44 -5.30
C ILE A 11 -6.78 27.26 -5.90
N TYR A 12 -6.23 26.73 -6.99
CA TYR A 12 -6.76 25.56 -7.65
C TYR A 12 -5.91 24.35 -7.28
N ILE A 13 -6.49 23.41 -6.53
CA ILE A 13 -5.80 22.18 -6.11
C ILE A 13 -6.69 21.01 -6.50
N ASP A 14 -6.11 20.06 -7.23
CA ASP A 14 -6.75 18.76 -7.52
C ASP A 14 -8.13 18.89 -8.18
N GLY A 15 -8.26 19.82 -9.14
CA GLY A 15 -9.50 20.01 -9.91
C GLY A 15 -10.60 20.78 -9.18
N LYS A 16 -10.34 21.30 -7.97
CA LYS A 16 -11.30 22.12 -7.20
C LYS A 16 -10.70 23.45 -6.75
N ASP A 17 -11.51 24.51 -6.79
CA ASP A 17 -11.13 25.77 -6.19
C ASP A 17 -11.25 25.70 -4.67
N ARG A 18 -10.21 26.16 -3.99
CA ARG A 18 -10.18 26.31 -2.54
C ARG A 18 -10.02 27.79 -2.22
N HIS A 19 -10.97 28.32 -1.46
CA HIS A 19 -10.90 29.66 -0.91
C HIS A 19 -9.81 29.72 0.16
N ILE A 20 -8.88 30.68 0.04
CA ILE A 20 -7.76 30.86 0.97
C ILE A 20 -8.00 32.02 1.92
N GLY A 21 -8.66 33.09 1.46
CA GLY A 21 -9.18 34.15 2.31
C GLY A 21 -9.77 35.33 1.55
N CYS A 22 -10.37 36.26 2.30
CA CYS A 22 -10.80 37.58 1.82
C CYS A 22 -9.92 38.64 2.48
N TYR A 23 -9.27 39.47 1.68
CA TYR A 23 -8.29 40.46 2.11
C TYR A 23 -8.73 41.84 1.65
N GLU A 24 -8.38 42.85 2.43
CA GLU A 24 -8.69 44.25 2.09
C GLU A 24 -7.64 44.84 1.13
N ASN A 25 -6.44 44.26 1.12
CA ASN A 25 -5.30 44.68 0.31
C ASN A 25 -4.78 43.57 -0.61
N GLU A 26 -4.37 43.94 -1.82
CA GLU A 26 -3.85 43.04 -2.84
C GLU A 26 -2.53 42.35 -2.43
N GLU A 27 -1.64 43.09 -1.78
CA GLU A 27 -0.32 42.59 -1.34
C GLU A 27 -0.46 41.46 -0.31
N GLU A 28 -1.40 41.60 0.62
CA GLU A 28 -1.68 40.59 1.64
C GLU A 28 -2.28 39.33 1.02
N ALA A 29 -3.19 39.50 0.04
CA ALA A 29 -3.75 38.39 -0.73
C ALA A 29 -2.66 37.64 -1.53
N ALA A 30 -1.69 38.35 -2.11
CA ALA A 30 -0.59 37.76 -2.88
C ALA A 30 0.37 36.96 -2.00
N VAL A 31 0.71 37.46 -0.80
CA VAL A 31 1.55 36.75 0.17
C VAL A 31 0.89 35.46 0.63
N ASP A 32 -0.40 35.49 0.92
CA ASP A 32 -1.10 34.30 1.41
C ASP A 32 -1.36 33.28 0.28
N TYR A 33 -1.62 33.75 -0.95
CA TYR A 33 -1.61 32.91 -2.15
C TYR A 33 -0.26 32.19 -2.33
N ALA A 34 0.86 32.91 -2.23
CA ALA A 34 2.19 32.32 -2.37
C ALA A 34 2.49 31.26 -1.29
N ARG A 35 2.12 31.52 -0.03
CA ARG A 35 2.20 30.54 1.08
C ARG A 35 1.37 29.29 0.80
N ALA A 36 0.16 29.48 0.30
CA ALA A 36 -0.73 28.37 -0.01
C ALA A 36 -0.19 27.54 -1.19
N VAL A 37 0.30 28.17 -2.26
CA VAL A 37 0.96 27.47 -3.36
C VAL A 37 2.13 26.63 -2.86
N PHE A 38 3.01 27.17 -2.01
CA PHE A 38 4.13 26.41 -1.45
C PHE A 38 3.66 25.21 -0.61
N LYS A 39 2.67 25.44 0.26
CA LYS A 39 2.11 24.41 1.16
C LYS A 39 1.43 23.26 0.41
N TYR A 40 0.70 23.55 -0.66
CA TYR A 40 -0.12 22.57 -1.36
C TYR A 40 0.58 21.92 -2.57
N LYS A 41 1.49 22.62 -3.25
CA LYS A 41 2.28 22.06 -4.37
C LYS A 41 3.33 21.06 -3.88
N GLY A 42 3.90 21.25 -2.69
CA GLY A 42 4.84 20.29 -2.07
C GLY A 42 4.18 19.03 -1.51
N LYS A 43 3.00 19.16 -0.88
CA LYS A 43 2.25 18.01 -0.35
C LYS A 43 1.69 17.10 -1.45
N GLY A 44 1.14 17.70 -2.51
CA GLY A 44 0.58 16.94 -3.63
C GLY A 44 1.61 16.16 -4.45
N ALA A 45 2.87 16.64 -4.52
CA ALA A 45 3.95 15.92 -5.19
C ALA A 45 4.48 14.76 -4.34
N LEU A 46 4.61 14.95 -3.02
CA LEU A 46 5.04 13.90 -2.10
C LEU A 46 4.00 12.79 -1.99
N GLU A 47 2.71 13.14 -1.86
CA GLU A 47 1.62 12.16 -1.77
C GLU A 47 1.49 11.35 -3.06
N ARG A 48 1.57 12.01 -4.23
CA ARG A 48 1.62 11.31 -5.53
C ARG A 48 2.85 10.40 -5.66
N ALA A 49 4.03 10.83 -5.21
CA ALA A 49 5.23 9.98 -5.24
C ALA A 49 5.12 8.76 -4.31
N MET A 50 4.49 8.91 -3.13
CA MET A 50 4.22 7.82 -2.20
C MET A 50 3.17 6.85 -2.72
N GLU A 51 2.09 7.37 -3.31
CA GLU A 51 1.03 6.59 -3.97
C GLU A 51 1.61 5.81 -5.15
N GLN A 52 2.38 6.48 -5.99
CA GLN A 52 3.00 5.89 -7.17
C GLN A 52 4.04 4.83 -6.79
N ARG A 53 4.84 5.04 -5.73
CA ARG A 53 5.72 4.01 -5.17
C ARG A 53 4.96 2.82 -4.61
N SER A 54 3.80 3.04 -3.97
CA SER A 54 2.95 1.97 -3.44
C SER A 54 2.32 1.15 -4.58
N LEU A 55 1.86 1.82 -5.64
CA LEU A 55 1.36 1.20 -6.87
C LEU A 55 2.44 0.44 -7.63
N ASP A 56 3.64 0.99 -7.76
CA ASP A 56 4.77 0.31 -8.40
C ASP A 56 5.18 -0.94 -7.61
N LYS A 57 5.23 -0.81 -6.28
CA LYS A 57 5.48 -1.96 -5.38
C LYS A 57 4.36 -3.00 -5.50
N ALA A 58 3.10 -2.59 -5.57
CA ALA A 58 1.96 -3.47 -5.76
C ALA A 58 1.97 -4.13 -7.15
N ARG A 59 2.40 -3.44 -8.20
CA ARG A 59 2.58 -3.98 -9.56
C ARG A 59 3.69 -5.00 -9.63
N VAL A 60 4.85 -4.71 -9.02
CA VAL A 60 5.96 -5.67 -8.92
C VAL A 60 5.52 -6.90 -8.11
N LEU A 61 4.79 -6.71 -7.00
CA LEU A 61 4.21 -7.81 -6.23
C LEU A 61 3.19 -8.61 -7.04
N ASN A 62 2.27 -7.95 -7.75
CA ASN A 62 1.27 -8.58 -8.62
C ASN A 62 1.89 -9.28 -9.83
N SER A 63 3.02 -8.82 -10.35
CA SER A 63 3.73 -9.51 -11.44
C SER A 63 4.35 -10.84 -11.00
N PHE A 64 4.41 -11.10 -9.69
CA PHE A 64 5.01 -12.31 -9.10
C PHE A 64 3.99 -13.19 -8.37
N VAL A 65 2.69 -12.83 -8.38
CA VAL A 65 1.64 -13.65 -7.77
C VAL A 65 1.46 -14.94 -8.55
N VAL A 66 1.51 -16.05 -7.82
CA VAL A 66 1.22 -17.36 -8.38
C VAL A 66 -0.28 -17.44 -8.62
N ASP A 67 -0.70 -17.70 -9.87
CA ASP A 67 -2.09 -18.06 -10.15
C ASP A 67 -2.40 -19.44 -9.57
N LEU A 68 -3.23 -19.46 -8.53
CA LEU A 68 -3.67 -20.68 -7.84
C LEU A 68 -5.12 -21.05 -8.17
N SER A 69 -5.79 -20.32 -9.06
CA SER A 69 -7.24 -20.47 -9.35
C SER A 69 -7.64 -21.90 -9.74
N ASP A 70 -6.78 -22.60 -10.48
CA ASP A 70 -6.97 -23.99 -10.92
C ASP A 70 -6.71 -25.04 -9.82
N VAL A 71 -6.10 -24.66 -8.70
CA VAL A 71 -5.71 -25.60 -7.64
C VAL A 71 -6.77 -25.60 -6.53
N PRO A 72 -7.41 -26.74 -6.20
CA PRO A 72 -8.38 -26.79 -5.10
C PRO A 72 -7.70 -26.51 -3.75
N PRO A 73 -8.42 -25.95 -2.76
CA PRO A 73 -7.87 -25.65 -1.44
C PRO A 73 -7.22 -26.89 -0.81
N GLN A 74 -6.01 -26.70 -0.28
CA GLN A 74 -5.20 -27.76 0.31
C GLN A 74 -5.09 -27.61 1.83
N SER A 75 -4.90 -28.73 2.54
CA SER A 75 -4.67 -28.68 3.98
C SER A 75 -3.36 -27.97 4.31
N PRO A 76 -3.36 -27.06 5.31
CA PRO A 76 -2.18 -26.26 5.63
C PRO A 76 -1.05 -27.13 6.20
N ILE A 77 0.19 -26.81 5.84
CA ILE A 77 1.37 -27.62 6.18
C ILE A 77 2.00 -27.11 7.49
N PRO A 78 1.85 -27.82 8.63
CA PRO A 78 2.40 -27.37 9.91
C PRO A 78 3.93 -27.41 9.91
N LYS A 79 4.57 -26.45 10.57
CA LYS A 79 6.02 -26.51 10.83
C LYS A 79 6.33 -27.63 11.81
N ARG A 80 7.49 -28.27 11.65
CA ARG A 80 8.01 -29.22 12.65
C ARG A 80 8.23 -28.49 13.98
N ARG A 81 7.75 -29.07 15.09
CA ARG A 81 7.78 -28.51 16.44
C ARG A 81 9.14 -27.95 16.89
N GLY A 82 10.25 -28.52 16.43
CA GLY A 82 11.61 -28.05 16.76
C GLY A 82 12.10 -26.80 16.01
N ARG A 83 11.32 -26.26 15.07
CA ARG A 83 11.70 -25.08 14.24
C ARG A 83 10.79 -23.85 14.50
N ILE A 84 9.94 -23.92 15.52
CA ILE A 84 9.01 -22.84 15.86
C ILE A 84 9.70 -21.99 16.94
N LYS A 85 10.22 -20.83 16.55
CA LYS A 85 10.65 -19.80 17.51
C LYS A 85 9.41 -19.09 18.07
N GLU A 86 9.45 -18.62 19.32
CA GLU A 86 8.35 -17.84 19.91
C GLU A 86 8.04 -16.61 19.02
N GLY A 87 6.81 -16.51 18.52
CA GLY A 87 6.38 -15.47 17.58
C GLY A 87 6.63 -15.76 16.09
N ALA A 88 7.07 -16.97 15.73
CA ALA A 88 7.12 -17.42 14.35
C ALA A 88 5.79 -18.08 13.92
N ALA A 89 5.45 -17.99 12.63
CA ALA A 89 4.25 -18.62 12.08
C ALA A 89 4.25 -20.14 12.33
N LYS A 90 3.09 -20.69 12.70
CA LYS A 90 2.81 -22.11 12.93
C LYS A 90 2.94 -22.94 11.66
N TYR A 91 2.64 -22.35 10.51
CA TYR A 91 2.64 -23.03 9.21
C TYR A 91 3.87 -22.69 8.37
N THR A 92 4.28 -23.64 7.54
CA THR A 92 5.43 -23.49 6.63
C THR A 92 5.11 -22.47 5.54
N GLY A 93 6.09 -21.67 5.11
CA GLY A 93 5.90 -20.66 4.06
C GLY A 93 5.08 -19.43 4.47
N VAL A 94 4.60 -19.38 5.72
CA VAL A 94 3.82 -18.26 6.26
C VAL A 94 4.70 -17.39 7.17
N THR A 95 4.51 -16.07 7.08
CA THR A 95 5.21 -15.06 7.89
C THR A 95 4.24 -13.97 8.35
N PHE A 96 4.44 -13.44 9.57
CA PHE A 96 3.60 -12.36 10.10
C PHE A 96 4.29 -11.01 9.96
N HIS A 97 3.63 -10.06 9.31
CA HIS A 97 4.15 -8.71 9.10
C HIS A 97 3.58 -7.74 10.14
N LYS A 98 4.30 -7.57 11.26
CA LYS A 98 3.85 -6.79 12.43
C LYS A 98 3.43 -5.35 12.12
N GLN A 99 4.11 -4.66 11.20
CA GLN A 99 3.79 -3.26 10.87
C GLN A 99 2.42 -3.09 10.20
N VAL A 100 1.98 -4.06 9.41
CA VAL A 100 0.71 -4.00 8.67
C VAL A 100 -0.35 -4.91 9.28
N ASN A 101 0.00 -5.70 10.30
CA ASN A 101 -0.85 -6.72 10.92
C ASN A 101 -1.48 -7.67 9.91
N LYS A 102 -0.68 -8.16 8.96
CA LYS A 102 -1.12 -9.13 7.95
C LYS A 102 -0.20 -10.34 7.89
N TRP A 103 -0.77 -11.46 7.48
CA TRP A 103 -0.06 -12.70 7.21
C TRP A 103 0.34 -12.77 5.75
N GLN A 104 1.56 -13.21 5.47
CA GLN A 104 2.09 -13.30 4.13
C GLN A 104 2.48 -14.75 3.83
N ALA A 105 1.99 -15.27 2.71
CA ALA A 105 2.36 -16.57 2.17
C ALA A 105 3.39 -16.41 1.05
N GLN A 106 4.46 -17.20 1.10
CA GLN A 106 5.52 -17.19 0.10
C GLN A 106 6.05 -18.61 -0.14
N ILE A 107 6.45 -18.89 -1.38
CA ILE A 107 7.03 -20.16 -1.80
C ILE A 107 8.39 -19.94 -2.44
N GLU A 108 9.30 -20.90 -2.29
CA GLU A 108 10.57 -20.90 -2.98
C GLU A 108 10.48 -21.80 -4.21
N ILE A 109 10.70 -21.23 -5.39
CA ILE A 109 10.66 -21.91 -6.69
C ILE A 109 12.01 -21.65 -7.36
N GLU A 110 12.76 -22.70 -7.69
CA GLU A 110 14.10 -22.60 -8.30
C GLU A 110 15.07 -21.68 -7.54
N GLY A 111 15.04 -21.72 -6.20
CA GLY A 111 15.88 -20.87 -5.34
C GLY A 111 15.46 -19.39 -5.29
N LYS A 112 14.32 -19.04 -5.88
CA LYS A 112 13.74 -17.69 -5.84
C LYS A 112 12.46 -17.69 -5.02
N THR A 113 12.37 -16.79 -4.04
CA THR A 113 11.14 -16.59 -3.27
C THR A 113 10.10 -15.86 -4.11
N ARG A 114 8.93 -16.48 -4.30
CA ARG A 114 7.74 -15.91 -4.93
C ARG A 114 6.68 -15.64 -3.88
N HIS A 115 6.03 -14.49 -4.00
CA HIS A 115 4.95 -14.09 -3.12
C HIS A 115 3.64 -14.69 -3.63
N ILE A 116 2.88 -15.33 -2.75
CA ILE A 116 1.61 -15.95 -3.11
C ILE A 116 0.48 -14.95 -2.84
N GLY A 117 0.46 -14.37 -1.64
CA GLY A 117 -0.58 -13.44 -1.23
C GLY A 117 -0.40 -12.91 0.19
N VAL A 118 -1.18 -11.87 0.50
CA VAL A 118 -1.29 -11.29 1.84
C VAL A 118 -2.70 -11.54 2.35
N TYR A 119 -2.81 -12.02 3.59
CA TYR A 119 -4.02 -12.55 4.21
C TYR A 119 -4.24 -11.92 5.59
N GLU A 120 -5.47 -11.96 6.05
CA GLU A 120 -5.83 -11.54 7.41
C GLU A 120 -5.60 -12.66 8.42
N ASN A 121 -5.74 -13.91 7.97
CA ASN A 121 -5.60 -15.10 8.81
C ASN A 121 -4.36 -15.91 8.43
N GLU A 122 -3.72 -16.50 9.44
CA GLU A 122 -2.58 -17.38 9.24
C GLU A 122 -2.96 -18.65 8.46
N GLU A 123 -4.16 -19.18 8.72
CA GLU A 123 -4.64 -20.42 8.12
C GLU A 123 -4.91 -20.28 6.63
N GLU A 124 -5.52 -19.16 6.20
CA GLU A 124 -5.72 -18.87 4.77
C GLU A 124 -4.39 -18.76 4.03
N ALA A 125 -3.43 -18.05 4.61
CA ALA A 125 -2.07 -17.98 4.08
C ALA A 125 -1.43 -19.37 3.92
N ALA A 126 -1.67 -20.25 4.89
CA ALA A 126 -1.13 -21.61 4.88
C ALA A 126 -1.82 -22.53 3.86
N ILE A 127 -3.12 -22.35 3.63
CA ILE A 127 -3.89 -23.06 2.59
C ILE A 127 -3.33 -22.70 1.20
N ASP A 128 -3.15 -21.41 0.93
CA ASP A 128 -2.63 -20.95 -0.36
C ASP A 128 -1.16 -21.33 -0.57
N PHE A 129 -0.37 -21.34 0.50
CA PHE A 129 0.96 -21.96 0.46
C PHE A 129 0.91 -23.43 0.06
N ALA A 130 0.01 -24.22 0.66
CA ALA A 130 -0.13 -25.63 0.33
C ALA A 130 -0.59 -25.85 -1.13
N ARG A 131 -1.46 -24.98 -1.66
CA ARG A 131 -1.86 -24.97 -3.08
C ARG A 131 -0.67 -24.69 -3.99
N ALA A 132 0.15 -23.68 -3.66
CA ALA A 132 1.36 -23.37 -4.43
C ALA A 132 2.36 -24.51 -4.39
N VAL A 133 2.56 -25.13 -3.23
CA VAL A 133 3.39 -26.32 -3.10
C VAL A 133 2.84 -27.42 -4.00
N LEU A 134 1.54 -27.73 -3.97
CA LEU A 134 0.98 -28.76 -4.86
C LEU A 134 1.23 -28.45 -6.35
N LYS A 135 1.08 -27.19 -6.76
CA LYS A 135 1.31 -26.74 -8.14
C LYS A 135 2.76 -26.88 -8.60
N TYR A 136 3.73 -26.62 -7.72
CA TYR A 136 5.16 -26.57 -8.06
C TYR A 136 6.00 -27.75 -7.53
N LYS A 137 5.47 -28.64 -6.68
CA LYS A 137 6.18 -29.78 -6.07
C LYS A 137 6.32 -30.99 -7.02
N GLY A 138 6.63 -30.72 -8.28
CA GLY A 138 6.83 -31.72 -9.33
C GLY A 138 7.79 -31.31 -10.44
N GLN A 139 8.58 -30.24 -10.25
CA GLN A 139 9.65 -29.81 -11.15
C GLN A 139 11.02 -30.13 -10.59
#